data_AF-A0A8J4FLL3-F1
#
_entry.id   AF-A0A8J4FLL3-F1
#
_cell.length_a   1.000
_cell.length_b   1.000
_cell.length_c   1.000
_cell.angle_alpha   90.00
_cell.angle_beta   90.00
_cell.angle_gamma   90.00
#
_symmetry.space_group_name_H-M   'P 1'
#
loop_
_entity.id
_entity.type
_entity.pdbx_description
1 polymer ?
#
loop_
_entity_poly.entity_id
_entity_poly.type
_entity_poly.pdbx_seq_one_letter_code
_entity_poly.pdbx_strand_id
1 'polypeptide(L)'
;MIMSCSFSCKIKLSLQIIISCLFLGIGTKFSWLVYSQDCSPVRWSQGALPGYCTVFNSVCVDHGSRIVLHEERFQIDNIARENTPGLPIIRWNLPLRFGAFPDALGGWQPDFSIHVRPASKVEPTLPLRHPSWNNCTLPVVLLVDYPYDYKTFVVKALTDIDKIFRVRALAPEEDPTLVLATPAGLALEPYHAVLLSPYSRLPVATLAELGRRAMDGTLAEWSREGVRVHCFSQLLACKLDQQEGTAPHVAAAAVLTHLGDIVPTDPLDFGVLPPGVLRVVVEDRIGSWRTIRNVQQILGACKEADAKGFSAGGFTRIICKSLPVSYDTSPPAVGPISTASPAAAAFLAKVGAVRSAHLFVSMVGSNGAHAFFMDHDPANGGAGLVEVRPCRWGSEHASRADGAAEAMAAQLQRDDTIRFFAYNVEDASQCSPPDYERQLAAALATGQMKPQATAHNSQLKSSPRYTPEELLVRDQHVTLRPGTLMAMLRHAASLLHDKVAYQSARSMNRLHGYAVPEGLLLGPLGLRNAAAQTSGYELIRET
;
A
#
# COMPACT_ATOMS: atom_id res chain seq x y z
N MET A 1 20.95 25.23 47.65
CA MET A 1 20.69 23.78 47.47
C MET A 1 20.30 23.57 46.02
N ILE A 2 21.28 23.26 45.17
CA ILE A 2 21.10 22.95 43.75
C ILE A 2 21.74 21.59 43.56
N MET A 3 20.92 20.57 43.33
CA MET A 3 21.35 19.21 43.01
C MET A 3 21.87 19.18 41.58
N SER A 4 23.15 18.82 41.42
CA SER A 4 23.76 18.47 40.15
C SER A 4 23.63 16.95 39.98
N CYS A 5 22.97 16.52 38.90
CA CYS A 5 23.00 15.13 38.43
C CYS A 5 24.06 15.01 37.33
N SER A 6 25.11 14.23 37.57
CA SER A 6 26.10 13.82 36.58
C SER A 6 25.59 12.61 35.80
N PHE A 7 25.44 12.75 34.48
CA PHE A 7 25.36 11.62 33.55
C PHE A 7 26.75 11.40 32.94
N SER A 8 27.33 10.24 33.20
CA SER A 8 28.62 9.80 32.64
C SER A 8 28.37 9.14 31.29
N CYS A 9 28.61 9.88 30.20
CA CYS A 9 28.66 9.32 28.85
C CYS A 9 30.12 8.99 28.51
N LYS A 10 30.47 7.70 28.48
CA LYS A 10 31.77 7.24 27.98
C LYS A 10 31.78 7.32 26.46
N ILE A 11 32.21 8.46 25.93
CA ILE A 11 32.61 8.59 24.53
C ILE A 11 34.07 8.12 24.43
N LYS A 12 34.30 7.01 23.73
CA LYS A 12 35.65 6.64 23.24
C LYS A 12 36.00 7.63 22.13
N LEU A 13 36.70 8.70 22.48
CA LEU A 13 37.31 9.63 21.52
C LEU A 13 38.53 8.93 20.89
N SER A 14 38.38 8.49 19.64
CA SER A 14 39.54 8.18 18.79
C SER A 14 40.10 9.49 18.24
N LEU A 15 41.39 9.68 18.49
CA LEU A 15 42.20 10.86 18.22
C LEU A 15 42.03 11.39 16.78
N GLN A 16 41.49 12.61 16.63
CA GLN A 16 41.42 13.32 15.34
C GLN A 16 42.39 14.51 15.39
N ILE A 17 43.43 14.44 14.56
CA ILE A 17 44.42 15.49 14.37
C ILE A 17 43.73 16.69 13.70
N ILE A 18 43.60 17.80 14.42
CA ILE A 18 43.24 19.10 13.84
C ILE A 18 44.51 19.67 13.18
N ILE A 19 44.61 19.58 11.86
CA ILE A 19 45.55 20.40 11.09
C ILE A 19 44.82 21.71 10.77
N SER A 20 45.23 22.78 11.47
CA SER A 20 44.89 24.15 11.11
C SER A 20 45.58 24.52 9.81
N CYS A 21 44.81 24.73 8.74
CA CYS A 21 45.29 25.41 7.54
C CYS A 21 44.58 26.77 7.39
N LEU A 22 45.22 27.82 7.91
CA LEU A 22 45.22 29.10 7.21
C LEU A 22 46.04 28.86 5.92
N PHE A 23 45.47 29.06 4.73
CA PHE A 23 46.11 29.78 3.62
C PHE A 23 45.19 29.83 2.39
N LEU A 24 45.12 31.04 1.86
CA LEU A 24 44.60 31.55 0.58
C LEU A 24 44.56 30.57 -0.60
N GLY A 25 43.39 30.52 -1.27
CA GLY A 25 43.27 30.41 -2.72
C GLY A 25 43.51 29.04 -3.38
N ILE A 26 42.58 28.68 -4.28
CA ILE A 26 42.64 27.61 -5.31
C ILE A 26 41.92 26.30 -4.94
N GLY A 27 40.78 26.06 -5.62
CA GLY A 27 40.27 24.73 -5.98
C GLY A 27 39.61 23.89 -4.87
N THR A 28 38.33 24.11 -4.59
CA THR A 28 37.53 23.25 -3.70
C THR A 28 37.24 21.88 -4.34
N LYS A 29 38.11 20.89 -4.08
CA LYS A 29 37.72 19.47 -4.07
C LYS A 29 37.16 19.14 -2.69
N PHE A 30 35.84 19.03 -2.58
CA PHE A 30 35.19 18.44 -1.41
C PHE A 30 35.43 16.91 -1.46
N SER A 31 36.40 16.42 -0.68
CA SER A 31 36.48 15.00 -0.35
C SER A 31 35.44 14.71 0.73
N TRP A 32 34.43 13.93 0.39
CA TRP A 32 33.53 13.33 1.36
C TRP A 32 34.32 12.33 2.20
N LEU A 33 34.43 12.59 3.50
CA LEU A 33 34.91 11.62 4.48
C LEU A 33 33.90 10.47 4.53
N VAL A 34 34.24 9.34 3.89
CA VAL A 34 33.52 8.07 4.06
C VAL A 34 33.76 7.62 5.49
N TYR A 35 32.74 7.77 6.34
CA TYR A 35 32.74 7.19 7.69
C TYR A 35 32.74 5.67 7.54
N SER A 36 33.90 5.05 7.77
CA SER A 36 34.01 3.60 7.99
C SER A 36 33.37 3.28 9.34
N GLN A 37 32.06 3.02 9.37
CA GLN A 37 31.42 2.43 10.54
C GLN A 37 31.89 0.97 10.69
N ASP A 38 32.28 0.56 11.90
CA ASP A 38 32.60 -0.83 12.22
C ASP A 38 31.36 -1.71 12.00
N CYS A 39 31.28 -2.36 10.84
CA CYS A 39 30.20 -3.28 10.54
C CYS A 39 30.42 -4.61 11.25
N SER A 40 29.59 -4.90 12.26
CA SER A 40 29.54 -6.24 12.83
C SER A 40 28.69 -7.14 11.93
N PRO A 41 29.22 -8.27 11.41
CA PRO A 41 28.46 -9.18 10.57
C PRO A 41 27.35 -9.82 11.39
N VAL A 42 26.12 -9.66 10.95
CA VAL A 42 25.00 -10.36 11.58
C VAL A 42 24.63 -11.55 10.74
N ARG A 43 24.50 -12.68 11.45
CA ARG A 43 24.19 -13.97 10.87
C ARG A 43 22.82 -14.41 11.35
N TRP A 44 21.86 -14.31 10.45
CA TRP A 44 20.55 -14.91 10.61
C TRP A 44 20.64 -16.41 10.34
N SER A 45 19.96 -17.19 11.18
CA SER A 45 19.72 -18.60 10.93
C SER A 45 18.26 -18.81 10.54
N GLN A 46 18.00 -19.77 9.66
CA GLN A 46 16.65 -20.07 9.18
C GLN A 46 15.65 -20.34 10.32
N GLY A 47 16.09 -20.96 11.42
CA GLY A 47 15.24 -21.27 12.57
C GLY A 47 14.80 -20.06 13.40
N ALA A 48 15.41 -18.89 13.20
CA ALA A 48 15.01 -17.64 13.86
C ALA A 48 13.97 -16.85 13.06
N LEU A 49 13.62 -17.29 11.84
CA LEU A 49 12.75 -16.56 10.92
C LEU A 49 11.39 -17.25 10.74
N PRO A 50 10.36 -16.49 10.33
CA PRO A 50 9.10 -17.08 9.92
C PRO A 50 9.30 -18.07 8.76
N GLY A 51 8.47 -19.12 8.68
CA GLY A 51 8.57 -20.17 7.66
C GLY A 51 8.39 -19.69 6.21
N TYR A 52 7.86 -18.48 6.01
CA TYR A 52 7.72 -17.83 4.70
C TYR A 52 8.92 -16.96 4.30
N CYS A 53 9.98 -16.91 5.12
CA CYS A 53 11.25 -16.29 4.81
C CYS A 53 12.32 -17.35 4.52
N THR A 54 13.24 -17.08 3.59
CA THR A 54 14.38 -17.93 3.24
C THR A 54 15.68 -17.15 3.42
N VAL A 55 16.67 -17.76 4.08
CA VAL A 55 18.04 -17.24 4.16
C VAL A 55 18.89 -17.83 3.05
N PHE A 56 19.53 -16.97 2.26
CA PHE A 56 20.61 -17.34 1.35
C PHE A 56 21.93 -16.86 1.92
N ASN A 57 22.97 -17.69 1.87
CA ASN A 57 24.32 -17.28 2.25
C ASN A 57 25.18 -17.15 0.99
N SER A 58 26.24 -16.33 1.05
CA SER A 58 27.21 -16.19 -0.05
C SER A 58 26.52 -15.99 -1.40
N VAL A 59 25.79 -14.89 -1.51
CA VAL A 59 24.82 -14.63 -2.56
C VAL A 59 25.12 -13.34 -3.30
N CYS A 60 25.06 -13.37 -4.62
CA CYS A 60 25.17 -12.18 -5.44
C CYS A 60 23.85 -11.89 -6.17
N VAL A 61 23.59 -10.62 -6.46
CA VAL A 61 22.41 -10.19 -7.24
C VAL A 61 22.87 -9.55 -8.55
N ASP A 62 22.39 -10.08 -9.67
CA ASP A 62 22.82 -9.70 -11.03
C ASP A 62 21.64 -9.43 -11.96
N HIS A 63 21.93 -8.72 -13.06
CA HIS A 63 21.03 -8.52 -14.21
C HIS A 63 19.63 -8.04 -13.83
N GLY A 64 19.55 -7.18 -12.82
CA GLY A 64 18.32 -6.51 -12.44
C GLY A 64 17.22 -7.40 -11.86
N SER A 65 17.48 -8.67 -11.50
CA SER A 65 16.57 -9.51 -10.67
C SER A 65 17.02 -10.97 -10.44
N ARG A 66 18.25 -11.35 -10.77
CA ARG A 66 18.73 -12.74 -10.61
C ARG A 66 19.51 -12.90 -9.33
N ILE A 67 19.17 -13.91 -8.54
CA ILE A 67 19.89 -14.30 -7.33
C ILE A 67 20.84 -15.45 -7.69
N VAL A 68 22.13 -15.26 -7.43
CA VAL A 68 23.20 -16.22 -7.76
C VAL A 68 23.83 -16.73 -6.46
N LEU A 69 23.74 -18.04 -6.23
CA LEU A 69 24.21 -18.68 -5.00
C LEU A 69 25.62 -19.25 -5.18
N HIS A 70 26.53 -18.91 -4.28
CA HIS A 70 27.90 -19.43 -4.24
C HIS A 70 28.12 -20.48 -3.13
N GLU A 71 27.08 -20.86 -2.39
CA GLU A 71 27.18 -21.92 -1.39
C GLU A 71 27.57 -23.26 -2.06
N GLU A 72 28.56 -23.95 -1.51
CA GLU A 72 29.10 -25.22 -2.04
C GLU A 72 28.00 -26.29 -2.20
N ARG A 73 27.04 -26.33 -1.27
CA ARG A 73 25.91 -27.27 -1.30
C ARG A 73 25.00 -27.13 -2.52
N PHE A 74 25.05 -26.03 -3.27
CA PHE A 74 24.24 -25.84 -4.48
C PHE A 74 25.05 -25.93 -5.78
N GLN A 75 26.39 -26.00 -5.71
CA GLN A 75 27.23 -25.92 -6.91
C GLN A 75 27.09 -27.17 -7.78
N ILE A 76 27.09 -26.98 -9.10
CA ILE A 76 26.85 -28.07 -10.07
C ILE A 76 27.96 -29.13 -10.03
N ASP A 77 29.18 -28.73 -9.71
CA ASP A 77 30.33 -29.63 -9.55
C ASP A 77 30.37 -30.36 -8.21
N ASN A 78 29.51 -29.98 -7.25
CA ASN A 78 29.26 -30.77 -6.06
C ASN A 78 28.30 -31.92 -6.41
N ILE A 79 28.80 -33.15 -6.34
CA ILE A 79 28.02 -34.37 -6.59
C ILE A 79 26.93 -34.62 -5.55
N ALA A 80 27.12 -34.11 -4.33
CA ALA A 80 26.18 -34.20 -3.21
C ALA A 80 25.31 -32.95 -3.08
N ARG A 81 25.20 -32.15 -4.16
CA ARG A 81 24.45 -30.90 -4.13
C ARG A 81 22.98 -31.09 -3.77
N GLU A 82 22.46 -30.14 -3.02
CA GLU A 82 21.05 -29.90 -2.83
C GLU A 82 20.47 -29.19 -4.06
N ASN A 83 19.15 -29.31 -4.24
CA ASN A 83 18.45 -28.49 -5.22
C ASN A 83 18.49 -27.03 -4.77
N THR A 84 18.76 -26.12 -5.71
CA THR A 84 18.64 -24.69 -5.45
C THR A 84 17.21 -24.37 -5.00
N PRO A 85 17.03 -23.72 -3.84
CA PRO A 85 15.70 -23.39 -3.37
C PRO A 85 15.06 -22.39 -4.34
N GLY A 86 13.85 -22.71 -4.79
CA GLY A 86 13.02 -21.78 -5.54
C GLY A 86 12.44 -20.72 -4.61
N LEU A 87 12.17 -19.53 -5.14
CA LEU A 87 11.35 -18.54 -4.45
C LEU A 87 9.89 -18.71 -4.82
N PRO A 88 8.95 -18.41 -3.90
CA PRO A 88 7.54 -18.39 -4.23
C PRO A 88 7.23 -17.46 -5.39
N ILE A 89 6.29 -17.85 -6.24
CA ILE A 89 5.78 -16.98 -7.30
C ILE A 89 5.13 -15.76 -6.67
N ILE A 90 5.38 -14.62 -7.27
CA ILE A 90 4.68 -13.37 -6.98
C ILE A 90 3.68 -13.14 -8.11
N ARG A 91 2.49 -12.67 -7.78
CA ARG A 91 1.48 -12.19 -8.72
C ARG A 91 1.67 -10.69 -8.91
N TRP A 92 1.44 -10.18 -10.10
CA TRP A 92 1.80 -8.80 -10.42
C TRP A 92 0.62 -8.00 -10.95
N ASN A 93 0.64 -6.70 -10.68
CA ASN A 93 -0.16 -5.72 -11.39
C ASN A 93 0.79 -4.62 -11.90
N LEU A 94 0.88 -4.44 -13.21
CA LEU A 94 1.60 -3.36 -13.86
C LEU A 94 0.76 -2.08 -13.70
N PRO A 95 1.38 -0.96 -13.30
CA PRO A 95 0.72 0.34 -13.36
C PRO A 95 0.39 0.64 -14.83
N LEU A 96 -0.85 1.07 -15.10
CA LEU A 96 -1.23 1.47 -16.45
C LEU A 96 -0.61 2.81 -16.80
N ARG A 97 -0.21 2.96 -18.06
CA ARG A 97 0.31 4.22 -18.58
C ARG A 97 -0.75 5.31 -18.44
N PHE A 98 -0.42 6.41 -17.75
CA PHE A 98 -1.31 7.56 -17.52
C PHE A 98 -2.59 7.26 -16.73
N GLY A 99 -2.62 6.14 -16.02
CA GLY A 99 -3.85 5.66 -15.38
C GLY A 99 -3.65 5.28 -13.93
N ALA A 100 -4.80 5.07 -13.28
CA ALA A 100 -4.86 4.46 -11.98
C ALA A 100 -4.37 3.01 -12.00
N PHE A 101 -3.94 2.49 -10.85
CA PHE A 101 -3.61 1.07 -10.65
C PHE A 101 -4.86 0.20 -10.83
N PRO A 102 -5.00 -0.59 -11.91
CA PRO A 102 -6.10 -1.53 -11.99
C PRO A 102 -5.71 -2.78 -11.21
N ASP A 103 -6.02 -2.79 -9.91
CA ASP A 103 -6.14 -4.00 -9.10
C ASP A 103 -6.96 -5.11 -9.80
N ALA A 104 -7.84 -4.70 -10.71
CA ALA A 104 -8.61 -5.50 -11.66
C ALA A 104 -7.78 -6.47 -12.52
N LEU A 105 -6.64 -6.02 -13.07
CA LEU A 105 -5.95 -6.79 -14.11
C LEU A 105 -4.92 -7.78 -13.56
N GLY A 106 -4.79 -7.93 -12.24
CA GLY A 106 -3.67 -8.66 -11.62
C GLY A 106 -3.47 -10.11 -12.09
N GLY A 107 -4.49 -10.79 -12.62
CA GLY A 107 -4.32 -12.15 -13.15
C GLY A 107 -4.36 -12.27 -14.68
N TRP A 108 -4.35 -11.14 -15.39
CA TRP A 108 -4.23 -11.05 -16.84
C TRP A 108 -2.83 -10.65 -17.29
N GLN A 109 -1.89 -10.65 -16.35
CA GLN A 109 -0.53 -10.17 -16.54
C GLN A 109 0.46 -11.33 -16.55
N PRO A 110 1.63 -11.17 -17.19
CA PRO A 110 2.64 -12.21 -17.21
C PRO A 110 3.11 -12.54 -15.80
N ASP A 111 3.30 -13.84 -15.55
CA ASP A 111 3.98 -14.30 -14.34
C ASP A 111 5.42 -13.79 -14.36
N PHE A 112 5.87 -13.25 -13.23
CA PHE A 112 7.26 -12.90 -13.03
C PHE A 112 7.78 -13.64 -11.80
N SER A 113 8.77 -14.50 -12.05
CA SER A 113 9.49 -15.25 -11.02
C SER A 113 10.88 -14.68 -10.85
N ILE A 114 11.30 -14.52 -9.60
CA ILE A 114 12.70 -14.23 -9.31
C ILE A 114 13.49 -15.50 -9.56
N HIS A 115 14.43 -15.42 -10.50
CA HIS A 115 15.28 -16.57 -10.83
C HIS A 115 16.40 -16.69 -9.80
N VAL A 116 16.43 -17.83 -9.11
CA VAL A 116 17.54 -18.25 -8.26
C VAL A 116 18.31 -19.34 -8.99
N ARG A 117 19.63 -19.25 -9.03
CA ARG A 117 20.51 -20.27 -9.63
C ARG A 117 21.82 -20.40 -8.86
N PRO A 118 22.51 -21.55 -8.95
CA PRO A 118 23.88 -21.61 -8.50
C PRO A 118 24.80 -20.79 -9.42
N ALA A 119 25.93 -20.38 -8.88
CA ALA A 119 27.03 -19.81 -9.63
C ALA A 119 27.61 -20.86 -10.61
N SER A 120 28.27 -20.38 -11.64
CA SER A 120 28.88 -21.18 -12.69
C SER A 120 30.33 -20.74 -12.94
N LYS A 121 31.11 -21.53 -13.67
CA LYS A 121 32.49 -21.16 -14.02
C LYS A 121 32.57 -20.03 -15.06
N VAL A 122 31.45 -19.69 -15.70
CA VAL A 122 31.35 -18.74 -16.81
C VAL A 122 30.57 -17.49 -16.43
N GLU A 123 30.65 -17.06 -15.17
CA GLU A 123 29.96 -15.85 -14.74
C GLU A 123 30.41 -14.62 -15.56
N PRO A 124 29.47 -13.73 -15.95
CA PRO A 124 29.74 -12.67 -16.91
C PRO A 124 30.55 -11.50 -16.32
N THR A 125 30.49 -11.28 -15.00
CA THR A 125 31.13 -10.14 -14.33
C THR A 125 32.19 -10.59 -13.35
N LEU A 126 33.17 -9.72 -13.08
CA LEU A 126 34.25 -10.01 -12.13
C LEU A 126 33.73 -10.26 -10.71
N PRO A 127 32.77 -9.47 -10.16
CA PRO A 127 32.23 -9.73 -8.82
C PRO A 127 31.51 -11.07 -8.71
N LEU A 128 30.89 -11.56 -9.80
CA LEU A 128 30.29 -12.91 -9.79
C LEU A 128 31.34 -14.01 -9.91
N ARG A 129 32.44 -13.82 -10.67
CA ARG A 129 33.51 -14.83 -10.74
C ARG A 129 34.34 -14.91 -9.46
N HIS A 130 34.57 -13.78 -8.83
CA HIS A 130 35.40 -13.64 -7.63
C HIS A 130 34.67 -12.75 -6.61
N PRO A 131 33.65 -13.29 -5.92
CA PRO A 131 32.82 -12.50 -5.03
C PRO A 131 33.59 -12.02 -3.80
N SER A 132 33.44 -10.73 -3.51
CA SER A 132 33.76 -10.15 -2.21
C SER A 132 32.48 -10.08 -1.38
N TRP A 133 32.45 -10.79 -0.25
CA TRP A 133 31.25 -10.89 0.57
C TRP A 133 31.08 -9.66 1.43
N ASN A 134 30.01 -8.90 1.16
CA ASN A 134 29.64 -7.80 2.00
C ASN A 134 28.94 -8.27 3.29
N ASN A 135 29.39 -7.75 4.44
CA ASN A 135 28.84 -8.04 5.76
C ASN A 135 28.12 -6.85 6.40
N CYS A 136 28.22 -5.68 5.78
CA CYS A 136 27.72 -4.41 6.27
C CYS A 136 26.26 -4.19 5.87
N THR A 137 25.88 -4.61 4.67
CA THR A 137 24.54 -4.48 4.11
C THR A 137 23.82 -5.82 4.11
N LEU A 138 22.66 -5.86 4.75
CA LEU A 138 21.76 -7.01 4.78
C LEU A 138 20.51 -6.71 3.94
N PRO A 139 20.44 -7.23 2.69
CA PRO A 139 19.25 -7.08 1.87
C PRO A 139 18.14 -8.02 2.31
N VAL A 140 16.94 -7.46 2.54
CA VAL A 140 15.69 -8.19 2.75
C VAL A 140 14.80 -8.00 1.54
N VAL A 141 14.71 -9.02 0.70
CA VAL A 141 13.88 -9.08 -0.50
C VAL A 141 12.44 -9.38 -0.11
N LEU A 142 11.58 -8.39 -0.31
CA LEU A 142 10.14 -8.44 -0.04
C LEU A 142 9.43 -8.95 -1.29
N LEU A 143 8.81 -10.12 -1.20
CA LEU A 143 8.07 -10.78 -2.26
C LEU A 143 6.57 -10.53 -2.04
N VAL A 144 5.99 -9.55 -2.75
CA VAL A 144 4.63 -9.05 -2.50
C VAL A 144 3.74 -9.30 -3.70
N ASP A 145 2.61 -9.99 -3.51
CA ASP A 145 1.59 -10.06 -4.55
C ASP A 145 0.93 -8.71 -4.80
N TYR A 146 0.76 -8.37 -6.08
CA TYR A 146 0.19 -7.11 -6.56
C TYR A 146 0.84 -5.88 -5.91
N PRO A 147 2.17 -5.71 -6.04
CA PRO A 147 2.89 -4.69 -5.29
C PRO A 147 2.42 -3.28 -5.66
N TYR A 148 1.92 -3.06 -6.88
CA TYR A 148 1.41 -1.75 -7.30
C TYR A 148 -0.06 -1.52 -6.93
N ASP A 149 -0.76 -2.52 -6.37
CA ASP A 149 -2.10 -2.35 -5.81
C ASP A 149 -1.94 -1.85 -4.37
N TYR A 150 -2.15 -0.55 -4.19
CA TYR A 150 -1.98 0.11 -2.89
C TYR A 150 -2.75 -0.58 -1.75
N LYS A 151 -3.97 -1.07 -1.99
CA LYS A 151 -4.73 -1.78 -0.94
C LYS A 151 -4.11 -3.13 -0.63
N THR A 152 -3.78 -3.91 -1.66
CA THR A 152 -3.13 -5.21 -1.44
C THR A 152 -1.81 -5.03 -0.70
N PHE A 153 -1.01 -4.02 -1.08
CA PHE A 153 0.24 -3.69 -0.42
C PHE A 153 0.04 -3.33 1.07
N VAL A 154 -0.91 -2.45 1.39
CA VAL A 154 -1.19 -2.09 2.79
C VAL A 154 -1.74 -3.27 3.59
N VAL A 155 -2.65 -4.06 3.02
CA VAL A 155 -3.31 -5.15 3.75
C VAL A 155 -2.39 -6.34 3.96
N LYS A 156 -1.55 -6.68 2.99
CA LYS A 156 -0.67 -7.86 3.03
C LYS A 156 0.77 -7.53 3.38
N ALA A 157 1.41 -6.66 2.59
CA ALA A 157 2.84 -6.42 2.73
C ALA A 157 3.16 -5.61 3.98
N LEU A 158 2.48 -4.48 4.18
CA LEU A 158 2.75 -3.60 5.31
C LEU A 158 2.47 -4.29 6.65
N THR A 159 1.40 -5.09 6.74
CA THR A 159 1.04 -5.81 7.96
C THR A 159 2.03 -6.92 8.34
N ASP A 160 2.55 -7.66 7.36
CA ASP A 160 3.57 -8.68 7.60
C ASP A 160 4.92 -8.01 7.94
N ILE A 161 5.31 -6.95 7.23
CA ILE A 161 6.55 -6.20 7.51
C ILE A 161 6.50 -5.60 8.91
N ASP A 162 5.39 -4.98 9.30
CA ASP A 162 5.19 -4.46 10.65
C ASP A 162 5.33 -5.56 11.70
N LYS A 163 4.75 -6.74 11.43
CA LYS A 163 4.87 -7.89 12.31
C LYS A 163 6.33 -8.36 12.44
N ILE A 164 7.05 -8.46 11.33
CA ILE A 164 8.42 -8.97 11.28
C ILE A 164 9.38 -8.00 11.98
N PHE A 165 9.42 -6.74 11.54
CA PHE A 165 10.46 -5.82 11.96
C PHE A 165 10.13 -5.13 13.28
N ARG A 166 8.88 -4.70 13.49
CA ARG A 166 8.51 -3.95 14.70
C ARG A 166 8.04 -4.86 15.84
N VAL A 167 7.14 -5.81 15.55
CA VAL A 167 6.52 -6.63 16.61
C VAL A 167 7.41 -7.79 17.04
N ARG A 168 8.04 -8.48 16.08
CA ARG A 168 9.01 -9.56 16.36
C ARG A 168 10.43 -9.03 16.59
N ALA A 169 10.64 -7.72 16.41
CA ALA A 169 11.94 -7.07 16.54
C ALA A 169 13.01 -7.79 15.71
N LEU A 170 12.70 -8.10 14.45
CA LEU A 170 13.72 -8.60 13.53
C LEU A 170 14.66 -7.42 13.15
N ALA A 171 15.95 -7.57 13.41
CA ALA A 171 17.01 -6.61 13.07
C ALA A 171 16.88 -5.19 13.69
N PRO A 172 16.67 -5.04 15.02
CA PRO A 172 16.43 -3.74 15.64
C PRO A 172 17.67 -2.83 15.66
N GLU A 173 18.88 -3.40 15.53
CA GLU A 173 20.16 -2.66 15.58
C GLU A 173 20.79 -2.41 14.19
N GLU A 174 20.23 -2.97 13.11
CA GLU A 174 21.00 -3.22 11.88
C GLU A 174 20.57 -2.49 10.62
N ASP A 175 19.49 -1.70 10.66
CA ASP A 175 18.95 -0.96 9.51
C ASP A 175 19.01 -1.78 8.21
N PRO A 176 18.21 -2.85 8.09
CA PRO A 176 18.24 -3.73 6.92
C PRO A 176 17.93 -2.94 5.65
N THR A 177 18.56 -3.30 4.53
CA THR A 177 18.18 -2.74 3.24
C THR A 177 16.92 -3.43 2.76
N LEU A 178 15.79 -2.73 2.77
CA LEU A 178 14.53 -3.26 2.25
C LEU A 178 14.55 -3.22 0.72
N VAL A 179 14.30 -4.37 0.11
CA VAL A 179 14.36 -4.56 -1.33
C VAL A 179 13.02 -5.08 -1.83
N LEU A 180 12.21 -4.23 -2.46
CA LEU A 180 10.96 -4.69 -3.06
C LEU A 180 11.26 -5.41 -4.38
N ALA A 181 10.83 -6.66 -4.50
CA ALA A 181 10.82 -7.31 -5.81
C ALA A 181 9.74 -6.63 -6.67
N THR A 182 10.14 -6.00 -7.76
CA THR A 182 9.26 -5.38 -8.76
C THR A 182 9.33 -6.15 -10.09
N PRO A 183 8.24 -6.22 -10.87
CA PRO A 183 8.23 -6.97 -12.11
C PRO A 183 9.06 -6.22 -13.14
N ALA A 184 9.88 -6.95 -13.90
CA ALA A 184 10.70 -6.40 -14.99
C ALA A 184 11.54 -5.16 -14.61
N GLY A 185 11.88 -5.01 -13.32
CA GLY A 185 12.67 -3.88 -12.81
C GLY A 185 11.96 -2.53 -12.82
N LEU A 186 10.62 -2.51 -12.77
CA LEU A 186 9.86 -1.28 -12.57
C LEU A 186 10.31 -0.52 -11.32
N ALA A 187 10.20 0.81 -11.38
CA ALA A 187 10.49 1.71 -10.26
C ALA A 187 9.44 1.57 -9.14
N LEU A 188 9.79 2.05 -7.94
CA LEU A 188 8.86 2.11 -6.82
C LEU A 188 7.82 3.21 -7.07
N GLU A 189 6.59 2.99 -6.61
CA GLU A 189 5.64 4.07 -6.34
C GLU A 189 6.00 4.85 -5.05
N PRO A 190 5.56 6.12 -4.93
CA PRO A 190 5.85 6.96 -3.76
C PRO A 190 5.38 6.35 -2.44
N TYR A 191 4.25 5.64 -2.44
CA TYR A 191 3.74 5.02 -1.22
C TYR A 191 4.63 3.88 -0.73
N HIS A 192 5.38 3.18 -1.59
CA HIS A 192 6.30 2.13 -1.11
C HIS A 192 7.36 2.73 -0.21
N ALA A 193 7.97 3.84 -0.62
CA ALA A 193 9.00 4.52 0.14
C ALA A 193 8.46 5.03 1.49
N VAL A 194 7.30 5.68 1.48
CA VAL A 194 6.69 6.23 2.70
C VAL A 194 6.23 5.13 3.65
N LEU A 195 5.57 4.08 3.16
CA LEU A 195 5.05 3.00 4.01
C LEU A 195 6.15 2.13 4.61
N LEU A 196 7.31 2.02 3.96
CA LEU A 196 8.40 1.16 4.41
C LEU A 196 9.48 1.90 5.22
N SER A 197 9.47 3.24 5.22
CA SER A 197 10.46 4.04 5.96
C SER A 197 10.56 3.75 7.47
N PRO A 198 9.51 3.30 8.19
CA PRO A 198 9.65 2.98 9.61
C PRO A 198 10.54 1.75 9.87
N TYR A 199 10.75 0.92 8.86
CA TYR A 199 11.38 -0.40 9.01
C TYR A 199 12.81 -0.43 8.47
N SER A 200 13.29 0.69 7.93
CA SER A 200 14.70 0.88 7.56
C SER A 200 15.05 2.35 7.50
N ARG A 201 16.24 2.71 7.99
CA ARG A 201 16.81 4.05 7.79
C ARG A 201 17.36 4.26 6.38
N LEU A 202 17.58 3.18 5.63
CA LEU A 202 18.08 3.23 4.27
C LEU A 202 16.89 3.36 3.30
N PRO A 203 17.04 4.11 2.19
CA PRO A 203 16.02 4.15 1.15
C PRO A 203 15.70 2.75 0.62
N VAL A 204 14.41 2.48 0.40
CA VAL A 204 13.95 1.22 -0.20
C VAL A 204 14.50 1.10 -1.62
N ALA A 205 15.09 -0.06 -1.93
CA ALA A 205 15.56 -0.39 -3.26
C ALA A 205 14.59 -1.35 -3.96
N THR A 206 14.69 -1.42 -5.30
CA THR A 206 14.11 -2.54 -6.05
C THR A 206 15.14 -3.64 -6.22
N LEU A 207 14.70 -4.86 -6.52
CA LEU A 207 15.65 -5.93 -6.88
C LEU A 207 16.46 -5.58 -8.15
N ALA A 208 15.87 -4.77 -9.04
CA ALA A 208 16.57 -4.26 -10.20
C ALA A 208 17.65 -3.23 -9.85
N GLU A 209 17.39 -2.38 -8.87
CA GLU A 209 18.36 -1.45 -8.32
C GLU A 209 19.52 -2.21 -7.65
N LEU A 210 19.22 -3.23 -6.84
CA LEU A 210 20.22 -4.06 -6.17
C LEU A 210 21.13 -4.79 -7.18
N GLY A 211 20.53 -5.35 -8.24
CA GLY A 211 21.23 -6.09 -9.31
C GLY A 211 21.71 -5.24 -10.49
N ARG A 212 21.63 -3.90 -10.43
CA ARG A 212 22.04 -3.03 -11.54
C ARG A 212 23.55 -3.06 -11.69
N ARG A 213 24.02 -3.44 -12.88
CA ARG A 213 25.43 -3.37 -13.25
C ARG A 213 25.89 -1.93 -13.35
N ALA A 214 26.55 -1.44 -12.31
CA ALA A 214 27.36 -0.24 -12.37
C ALA A 214 28.78 -0.61 -11.92
N MET A 215 29.73 0.32 -11.99
CA MET A 215 31.06 0.06 -11.44
C MET A 215 30.94 -0.09 -9.91
N ASP A 216 31.62 -1.09 -9.35
CA ASP A 216 31.78 -1.23 -7.90
C ASP A 216 32.32 0.08 -7.31
N GLY A 217 31.81 0.49 -6.15
CA GLY A 217 32.20 1.77 -5.55
C GLY A 217 31.39 2.97 -6.04
N THR A 218 30.50 2.82 -7.02
CA THR A 218 29.51 3.87 -7.35
C THR A 218 28.58 4.13 -6.17
N LEU A 219 28.19 5.38 -5.93
CA LEU A 219 27.34 5.73 -4.79
C LEU A 219 26.01 4.97 -4.82
N ALA A 220 25.61 4.44 -3.65
CA ALA A 220 24.35 3.76 -3.45
C ALA A 220 23.79 4.09 -2.06
N GLU A 221 22.73 4.89 -2.01
CA GLU A 221 22.12 5.34 -0.74
C GLU A 221 21.43 4.21 0.03
N TRP A 222 20.97 3.17 -0.66
CA TRP A 222 20.34 2.00 -0.06
C TRP A 222 21.35 1.07 0.66
N SER A 223 22.65 1.32 0.53
CA SER A 223 23.73 0.47 1.03
C SER A 223 24.42 1.13 2.22
N ARG A 224 24.76 0.36 3.27
CA ARG A 224 25.41 0.91 4.47
C ARG A 224 26.84 1.40 4.22
N GLU A 225 27.49 0.88 3.19
CA GLU A 225 28.82 1.30 2.75
C GLU A 225 28.77 2.63 1.98
N GLY A 226 27.57 3.13 1.66
CA GLY A 226 27.36 4.29 0.79
C GLY A 226 27.73 4.03 -0.68
N VAL A 227 28.14 2.81 -1.01
CA VAL A 227 28.55 2.39 -2.34
C VAL A 227 27.85 1.12 -2.76
N ARG A 228 27.75 0.91 -4.07
CA ARG A 228 27.11 -0.25 -4.66
C ARG A 228 27.92 -1.50 -4.39
N VAL A 229 27.20 -2.51 -3.90
CA VAL A 229 27.70 -3.86 -3.64
C VAL A 229 26.80 -4.87 -4.34
N HIS A 230 27.40 -5.95 -4.84
CA HIS A 230 26.69 -6.97 -5.63
C HIS A 230 26.57 -8.31 -4.92
N CYS A 231 27.46 -8.57 -3.96
CA CYS A 231 27.62 -9.85 -3.30
C CYS A 231 27.56 -9.65 -1.79
N PHE A 232 26.70 -10.42 -1.14
CA PHE A 232 26.34 -10.31 0.26
C PHE A 232 26.64 -11.62 0.96
N SER A 233 27.11 -11.54 2.19
CA SER A 233 27.28 -12.71 3.04
C SER A 233 25.95 -13.40 3.32
N GLN A 234 24.87 -12.62 3.45
CA GLN A 234 23.50 -13.10 3.60
C GLN A 234 22.52 -12.24 2.80
N LEU A 235 21.45 -12.88 2.32
CA LEU A 235 20.25 -12.24 1.78
C LEU A 235 19.03 -12.95 2.34
N LEU A 236 18.05 -12.18 2.78
CA LEU A 236 16.77 -12.68 3.27
C LEU A 236 15.73 -12.48 2.17
N ALA A 237 14.91 -13.48 1.88
CA ALA A 237 13.78 -13.33 0.97
C ALA A 237 12.49 -13.78 1.65
N CYS A 238 11.51 -12.90 1.77
CA CYS A 238 10.27 -13.15 2.51
C CYS A 238 9.05 -12.99 1.61
N LYS A 239 8.20 -14.03 1.55
CA LYS A 239 6.87 -13.96 0.94
C LYS A 239 5.89 -13.32 1.90
N LEU A 240 5.29 -12.22 1.47
CA LEU A 240 4.32 -11.46 2.24
C LEU A 240 2.92 -11.71 1.67
N ASP A 241 2.06 -12.33 2.46
CA ASP A 241 0.74 -12.79 2.06
C ASP A 241 -0.32 -12.73 3.17
N GLN A 242 -0.01 -12.05 4.29
CA GLN A 242 -0.87 -11.84 5.45
C GLN A 242 -1.12 -13.10 6.30
N GLN A 243 -0.26 -14.11 6.27
CA GLN A 243 -0.43 -15.31 7.09
C GLN A 243 -0.43 -15.00 8.61
N GLU A 244 0.34 -14.01 9.06
CA GLU A 244 0.50 -13.67 10.48
C GLU A 244 0.55 -12.15 10.76
N GLY A 245 0.16 -11.34 9.79
CA GLY A 245 0.30 -9.88 9.81
C GLY A 245 -0.51 -9.17 10.91
N THR A 246 -0.04 -7.98 11.29
CA THR A 246 -0.81 -7.08 12.18
C THR A 246 -2.11 -6.62 11.50
N ALA A 247 -3.04 -6.04 12.27
CA ALA A 247 -4.20 -5.41 11.64
C ALA A 247 -3.75 -4.17 10.84
N PRO A 248 -4.29 -3.90 9.64
CA PRO A 248 -3.78 -2.84 8.77
C PRO A 248 -3.74 -1.44 9.41
N HIS A 249 -4.73 -1.09 10.24
CA HIS A 249 -4.74 0.20 10.96
C HIS A 249 -3.61 0.28 12.01
N VAL A 250 -3.18 -0.84 12.62
CA VAL A 250 -2.04 -0.88 13.56
C VAL A 250 -0.74 -0.60 12.81
N ALA A 251 -0.56 -1.24 11.65
CA ALA A 251 0.61 -1.02 10.82
C ALA A 251 0.65 0.42 10.28
N ALA A 252 -0.50 0.95 9.86
CA ALA A 252 -0.64 2.36 9.45
C ALA A 252 -0.33 3.33 10.60
N ALA A 253 -0.75 3.03 11.83
CA ALA A 253 -0.42 3.84 13.00
C ALA A 253 1.10 3.83 13.31
N ALA A 254 1.78 2.70 13.11
CA ALA A 254 3.24 2.63 13.24
C ALA A 254 3.95 3.53 12.20
N VAL A 255 3.45 3.53 10.95
CA VAL A 255 3.91 4.44 9.90
C VAL A 255 3.70 5.90 10.33
N LEU A 256 2.49 6.28 10.76
CA LEU A 256 2.20 7.64 11.21
C LEU A 256 3.09 8.10 12.36
N THR A 257 3.33 7.23 13.34
CA THR A 257 4.20 7.51 14.49
C THR A 257 5.63 7.84 14.04
N HIS A 258 6.15 7.10 13.06
CA HIS A 258 7.49 7.36 12.51
C HIS A 258 7.55 8.64 11.68
N LEU A 259 6.52 8.91 10.86
CA LEU A 259 6.49 10.11 10.03
C LEU A 259 6.35 11.39 10.86
N GLY A 260 5.61 11.34 11.97
CA GLY A 260 5.43 12.47 12.88
C GLY A 260 4.87 13.71 12.17
N ASP A 261 5.48 14.87 12.43
CA ASP A 261 4.99 16.17 11.98
C ASP A 261 5.14 16.43 10.47
N ILE A 262 5.78 15.54 9.71
CA ILE A 262 5.89 15.69 8.26
C ILE A 262 4.56 15.38 7.54
N VAL A 263 3.62 14.70 8.22
CA VAL A 263 2.26 14.50 7.72
C VAL A 263 1.48 15.79 7.95
N PRO A 264 1.02 16.50 6.90
CA PRO A 264 0.23 17.70 7.07
C PRO A 264 -1.03 17.40 7.89
N THR A 265 -1.31 18.21 8.89
CA THR A 265 -2.46 17.98 9.80
C THR A 265 -3.81 18.27 9.14
N ASP A 266 -3.85 19.23 8.22
CA ASP A 266 -5.06 19.60 7.49
C ASP A 266 -4.76 20.16 6.09
N PRO A 267 -4.31 19.31 5.14
CA PRO A 267 -3.92 19.77 3.81
C PRO A 267 -5.11 20.18 2.92
N LEU A 268 -6.35 19.91 3.34
CA LEU A 268 -7.58 20.30 2.62
C LEU A 268 -8.22 21.58 3.20
N ASP A 269 -7.60 22.18 4.21
CA ASP A 269 -8.05 23.41 4.87
C ASP A 269 -9.51 23.29 5.33
N PHE A 270 -9.79 22.29 6.15
CA PHE A 270 -11.00 22.25 6.98
C PHE A 270 -10.99 23.38 8.02
N GLY A 271 -9.80 23.79 8.47
CA GLY A 271 -9.57 24.84 9.46
C GLY A 271 -9.79 24.35 10.90
N VAL A 272 -9.67 25.28 11.86
CA VAL A 272 -10.05 25.03 13.25
C VAL A 272 -11.58 25.05 13.33
N LEU A 273 -12.18 23.86 13.38
CA LEU A 273 -13.63 23.70 13.41
C LEU A 273 -14.14 23.51 14.85
N PRO A 274 -15.32 24.05 15.18
CA PRO A 274 -15.95 23.77 16.46
C PRO A 274 -16.31 22.27 16.57
N PRO A 275 -16.48 21.75 17.80
CA PRO A 275 -17.04 20.42 18.01
C PRO A 275 -18.39 20.25 17.28
N GLY A 276 -18.65 19.04 16.78
CA GLY A 276 -19.93 18.73 16.11
C GLY A 276 -19.97 19.02 14.60
N VAL A 277 -18.85 19.38 13.96
CA VAL A 277 -18.78 19.47 12.49
C VAL A 277 -18.35 18.14 11.88
N LEU A 278 -19.20 17.53 11.06
CA LEU A 278 -18.85 16.32 10.30
C LEU A 278 -17.92 16.67 9.14
N ARG A 279 -16.68 16.21 9.20
CA ARG A 279 -15.67 16.39 8.14
C ARG A 279 -15.72 15.19 7.19
N VAL A 280 -16.09 15.44 5.94
CA VAL A 280 -16.19 14.40 4.91
C VAL A 280 -15.18 14.68 3.81
N VAL A 281 -14.39 13.68 3.47
CA VAL A 281 -13.48 13.71 2.33
C VAL A 281 -14.03 12.78 1.26
N VAL A 282 -14.22 13.30 0.05
CA VAL A 282 -14.73 12.55 -1.10
C VAL A 282 -13.61 12.35 -2.10
N GLU A 283 -13.31 11.11 -2.44
CA GLU A 283 -12.37 10.78 -3.50
C GLU A 283 -12.78 11.42 -4.83
N ASP A 284 -11.87 12.18 -5.43
CA ASP A 284 -12.03 12.76 -6.76
C ASP A 284 -11.01 12.12 -7.71
N ARG A 285 -11.44 11.01 -8.32
CA ARG A 285 -10.64 10.22 -9.25
C ARG A 285 -10.94 10.61 -10.68
N ILE A 286 -9.87 10.86 -11.44
CA ILE A 286 -9.92 11.02 -12.89
C ILE A 286 -9.28 9.78 -13.53
N GLY A 287 -9.86 9.28 -14.61
CA GLY A 287 -9.30 8.18 -15.38
C GLY A 287 -10.35 7.28 -15.99
N SER A 288 -9.90 6.24 -16.67
CA SER A 288 -10.73 5.31 -17.44
C SER A 288 -11.40 4.19 -16.62
N TRP A 289 -11.30 4.25 -15.29
CA TRP A 289 -11.74 3.20 -14.37
C TRP A 289 -12.41 3.83 -13.15
N ARG A 290 -13.61 3.37 -12.78
CA ARG A 290 -14.31 3.66 -11.50
C ARG A 290 -14.15 5.09 -11.01
N THR A 291 -14.89 6.02 -11.60
CA THR A 291 -14.88 7.42 -11.16
C THR A 291 -16.26 7.84 -10.65
N ILE A 292 -16.26 8.74 -9.66
CA ILE A 292 -17.45 9.50 -9.28
C ILE A 292 -17.49 10.72 -10.20
N ARG A 293 -18.36 10.72 -11.21
CA ARG A 293 -18.34 11.74 -12.27
C ARG A 293 -18.86 13.10 -11.83
N ASN A 294 -19.53 13.18 -10.69
CA ASN A 294 -20.22 14.37 -10.22
C ASN A 294 -19.82 14.81 -8.80
N VAL A 295 -18.54 14.66 -8.43
CA VAL A 295 -18.01 15.10 -7.12
C VAL A 295 -18.40 16.54 -6.78
N GLN A 296 -18.35 17.47 -7.73
CA GLN A 296 -18.73 18.87 -7.48
C GLN A 296 -20.21 19.04 -7.09
N GLN A 297 -21.12 18.23 -7.65
CA GLN A 297 -22.53 18.25 -7.26
C GLN A 297 -22.72 17.71 -5.84
N ILE A 298 -21.95 16.67 -5.46
CA ILE A 298 -21.94 16.12 -4.10
C ILE A 298 -21.45 17.18 -3.09
N LEU A 299 -20.36 17.87 -3.40
CA LEU A 299 -19.84 18.96 -2.57
C LEU A 299 -20.86 20.10 -2.43
N GLY A 300 -21.60 20.42 -3.50
CA GLY A 300 -22.72 21.36 -3.48
C GLY A 300 -23.84 20.93 -2.53
N ALA A 301 -24.25 19.67 -2.60
CA ALA A 301 -25.29 19.11 -1.74
C ALA A 301 -24.89 19.11 -0.26
N CYS A 302 -23.62 18.89 0.07
CA CYS A 302 -23.14 19.03 1.45
C CYS A 302 -23.30 20.48 1.97
N LYS A 303 -22.94 21.48 1.15
CA LYS A 303 -23.11 22.91 1.51
C LYS A 303 -24.59 23.26 1.72
N GLU A 304 -25.45 22.76 0.85
CA GLU A 304 -26.91 22.94 0.98
C GLU A 304 -27.44 22.27 2.25
N ALA A 305 -26.98 21.05 2.56
CA ALA A 305 -27.37 20.34 3.77
C ALA A 305 -26.92 21.07 5.05
N ASP A 306 -25.70 21.63 5.09
CA ASP A 306 -25.22 22.46 6.20
C ASP A 306 -26.10 23.70 6.37
N ALA A 307 -26.39 24.41 5.28
CA ALA A 307 -27.23 25.61 5.29
C ALA A 307 -28.68 25.34 5.74
N LYS A 308 -29.19 24.12 5.50
CA LYS A 308 -30.52 23.66 5.95
C LYS A 308 -30.54 23.13 7.39
N GLY A 309 -29.42 23.20 8.12
CA GLY A 309 -29.32 22.72 9.50
C GLY A 309 -29.06 21.22 9.58
N PHE A 310 -27.95 20.77 9.00
CA PHE A 310 -27.52 19.36 9.06
C PHE A 310 -27.54 18.83 10.50
N SER A 311 -28.06 17.63 10.71
CA SER A 311 -27.96 16.94 12.00
C SER A 311 -27.90 15.43 11.79
N ALA A 312 -26.92 14.78 12.42
CA ALA A 312 -26.76 13.33 12.41
C ALA A 312 -25.88 12.89 13.60
N GLY A 313 -26.45 12.08 14.50
CA GLY A 313 -25.74 11.68 15.72
C GLY A 313 -25.33 12.88 16.56
N GLY A 314 -24.03 13.01 16.83
CA GLY A 314 -23.44 14.15 17.53
C GLY A 314 -23.07 15.35 16.65
N PHE A 315 -23.27 15.26 15.34
CA PHE A 315 -22.88 16.31 14.40
C PHE A 315 -24.06 17.23 14.07
N THR A 316 -23.83 18.54 14.12
CA THR A 316 -24.82 19.61 13.85
C THR A 316 -24.46 20.43 12.61
N ARG A 317 -23.34 20.09 11.96
CA ARG A 317 -22.84 20.73 10.75
C ARG A 317 -22.12 19.71 9.88
N ILE A 318 -21.96 20.01 8.60
CA ILE A 318 -21.22 19.16 7.67
C ILE A 318 -20.35 19.99 6.73
N ILE A 319 -19.12 19.53 6.51
CA ILE A 319 -18.20 20.10 5.52
C ILE A 319 -17.65 18.94 4.68
N CYS A 320 -17.82 19.05 3.36
CA CYS A 320 -17.26 18.11 2.41
C CYS A 320 -16.13 18.76 1.60
N LYS A 321 -15.02 18.04 1.42
CA LYS A 321 -13.90 18.43 0.57
C LYS A 321 -13.56 17.30 -0.40
N SER A 322 -13.10 17.65 -1.60
CA SER A 322 -12.59 16.65 -2.53
C SER A 322 -11.14 16.29 -2.20
N LEU A 323 -10.80 15.01 -2.30
CA LEU A 323 -9.44 14.52 -2.29
C LEU A 323 -9.02 14.28 -3.74
N PRO A 324 -8.28 15.21 -4.36
CA PRO A 324 -7.82 15.01 -5.72
C PRO A 324 -6.88 13.81 -5.76
N VAL A 325 -7.23 12.80 -6.55
CA VAL A 325 -6.31 11.75 -6.95
C VAL A 325 -5.49 12.32 -8.12
N SER A 326 -4.61 13.28 -7.85
CA SER A 326 -3.56 13.57 -8.82
C SER A 326 -2.67 12.33 -8.88
N TYR A 327 -2.61 11.74 -10.07
CA TYR A 327 -1.43 11.03 -10.51
C TYR A 327 -0.45 12.14 -10.87
N ASP A 328 0.65 12.26 -10.12
CA ASP A 328 1.74 13.08 -10.59
C ASP A 328 2.08 12.58 -11.99
N THR A 329 1.84 13.41 -13.01
CA THR A 329 2.13 13.07 -14.40
C THR A 329 3.63 13.10 -14.67
N SER A 330 4.43 13.54 -13.69
CA SER A 330 5.87 13.44 -13.70
C SER A 330 6.26 11.95 -13.73
N PRO A 331 7.15 11.54 -14.65
CA PRO A 331 7.65 10.18 -14.65
C PRO A 331 8.28 9.89 -13.27
N PRO A 332 8.02 8.71 -12.67
CA PRO A 332 8.67 8.35 -11.42
C PRO A 332 10.18 8.42 -11.62
N ALA A 333 10.87 9.03 -10.66
CA ALA A 333 12.32 9.16 -10.73
C ALA A 333 12.97 7.78 -10.87
N VAL A 334 13.97 7.65 -11.75
CA VAL A 334 14.75 6.42 -11.87
C VAL A 334 15.67 6.32 -10.68
N GLY A 335 15.36 5.43 -9.74
CA GLY A 335 16.16 5.21 -8.53
C GLY A 335 15.31 5.07 -7.27
N PRO A 336 15.94 4.99 -6.08
CA PRO A 336 15.22 5.02 -4.82
C PRO A 336 14.42 6.32 -4.69
N ILE A 337 13.19 6.22 -4.18
CA ILE A 337 12.37 7.38 -3.87
C ILE A 337 12.63 7.78 -2.42
N SER A 338 13.13 8.99 -2.22
CA SER A 338 13.21 9.58 -0.89
C SER A 338 11.82 9.98 -0.39
N THR A 339 11.59 9.84 0.92
CA THR A 339 10.39 10.35 1.62
C THR A 339 10.26 11.88 1.50
N ALA A 340 11.35 12.59 1.17
CA ALA A 340 11.34 14.03 0.90
C ALA A 340 10.96 14.40 -0.55
N SER A 341 10.69 13.41 -1.43
CA SER A 341 10.32 13.69 -2.82
C SER A 341 8.94 14.38 -2.95
N PRO A 342 8.68 15.19 -3.98
CA PRO A 342 7.37 15.79 -4.22
C PRO A 342 6.23 14.77 -4.29
N ALA A 343 6.50 13.61 -4.88
CA ALA A 343 5.53 12.54 -5.00
C ALA A 343 5.22 11.88 -3.63
N ALA A 344 6.22 11.75 -2.75
CA ALA A 344 6.01 11.33 -1.37
C ALA A 344 5.22 12.40 -0.58
N ALA A 345 5.52 13.69 -0.77
CA ALA A 345 4.75 14.79 -0.17
C ALA A 345 3.27 14.78 -0.61
N ALA A 346 3.00 14.48 -1.88
CA ALA A 346 1.63 14.32 -2.38
C ALA A 346 0.90 13.13 -1.73
N PHE A 347 1.60 12.01 -1.50
CA PHE A 347 1.05 10.88 -0.74
C PHE A 347 0.79 11.26 0.73
N LEU A 348 1.73 11.94 1.38
CA LEU A 348 1.59 12.43 2.76
C LEU A 348 0.42 13.40 2.90
N ALA A 349 0.19 14.27 1.91
CA ALA A 349 -0.99 15.14 1.88
C ALA A 349 -2.30 14.35 1.79
N LYS A 350 -2.34 13.23 1.04
CA LYS A 350 -3.52 12.34 1.01
C LYS A 350 -3.74 11.66 2.36
N VAL A 351 -2.67 11.20 3.01
CA VAL A 351 -2.71 10.64 4.37
C VAL A 351 -3.21 11.68 5.38
N GLY A 352 -2.67 12.90 5.35
CA GLY A 352 -3.12 14.01 6.19
C GLY A 352 -4.60 14.36 5.98
N ALA A 353 -5.04 14.40 4.73
CA ALA A 353 -6.42 14.71 4.36
C ALA A 353 -7.44 13.70 4.93
N VAL A 354 -7.17 12.40 4.82
CA VAL A 354 -8.08 11.39 5.40
C VAL A 354 -7.99 11.36 6.91
N ARG A 355 -6.82 11.63 7.49
CA ARG A 355 -6.63 11.72 8.94
C ARG A 355 -7.43 12.87 9.56
N SER A 356 -7.57 13.98 8.84
CA SER A 356 -8.39 15.11 9.28
C SER A 356 -9.90 14.91 9.06
N ALA A 357 -10.34 13.78 8.51
CA ALA A 357 -11.74 13.50 8.21
C ALA A 357 -12.40 12.56 9.23
N HIS A 358 -13.73 12.68 9.40
CA HIS A 358 -14.56 11.69 10.10
C HIS A 358 -15.07 10.61 9.14
N LEU A 359 -15.42 11.00 7.91
CA LEU A 359 -15.81 10.08 6.86
C LEU A 359 -14.94 10.25 5.63
N PHE A 360 -14.44 9.13 5.11
CA PHE A 360 -13.83 9.06 3.79
C PHE A 360 -14.79 8.33 2.84
N VAL A 361 -15.16 8.97 1.74
CA VAL A 361 -15.99 8.39 0.67
C VAL A 361 -15.06 8.01 -0.47
N SER A 362 -14.99 6.72 -0.80
CA SER A 362 -14.08 6.21 -1.84
C SER A 362 -14.79 5.19 -2.72
N MET A 363 -14.45 5.18 -4.01
CA MET A 363 -14.85 4.10 -4.90
C MET A 363 -14.20 2.79 -4.47
N VAL A 364 -14.91 1.68 -4.62
CA VAL A 364 -14.35 0.35 -4.39
C VAL A 364 -13.05 0.15 -5.18
N GLY A 365 -11.99 -0.23 -4.48
CA GLY A 365 -10.67 -0.38 -5.10
C GLY A 365 -9.53 -0.15 -4.11
N SER A 366 -8.40 0.32 -4.61
CA SER A 366 -7.18 0.48 -3.81
C SER A 366 -7.19 1.72 -2.91
N ASN A 367 -7.84 2.82 -3.35
CA ASN A 367 -7.82 4.08 -2.61
C ASN A 367 -8.52 4.02 -1.25
N GLY A 368 -9.49 3.11 -1.06
CA GLY A 368 -10.12 2.85 0.23
C GLY A 368 -9.11 2.50 1.34
N ALA A 369 -7.91 2.00 1.01
CA ALA A 369 -6.87 1.71 2.00
C ALA A 369 -6.30 2.97 2.70
N HIS A 370 -6.55 4.18 2.17
CA HIS A 370 -6.28 5.40 2.93
C HIS A 370 -7.09 5.47 4.23
N ALA A 371 -8.24 4.79 4.33
CA ALA A 371 -9.04 4.72 5.55
C ALA A 371 -8.26 4.16 6.76
N PHE A 372 -7.22 3.34 6.54
CA PHE A 372 -6.40 2.81 7.63
C PHE A 372 -5.56 3.90 8.35
N PHE A 373 -5.42 5.09 7.74
CA PHE A 373 -4.71 6.24 8.31
C PHE A 373 -5.63 7.25 9.00
N MET A 374 -6.94 7.02 9.01
CA MET A 374 -7.89 7.92 9.64
C MET A 374 -7.67 7.97 11.16
N ASP A 375 -7.87 9.15 11.75
CA ASP A 375 -7.81 9.31 13.20
C ASP A 375 -9.13 8.83 13.82
N HIS A 376 -9.06 7.88 14.74
CA HIS A 376 -10.23 7.21 15.31
C HIS A 376 -10.63 7.75 16.69
N ASP A 377 -10.14 8.93 17.07
CA ASP A 377 -10.43 9.55 18.35
C ASP A 377 -11.95 9.66 18.62
N PRO A 378 -12.51 8.88 19.57
CA PRO A 378 -13.92 8.91 19.91
C PRO A 378 -14.38 10.27 20.45
N ALA A 379 -13.47 11.06 21.04
CA ALA A 379 -13.77 12.41 21.49
C ALA A 379 -14.04 13.37 20.32
N ASN A 380 -13.48 13.07 19.15
CA ASN A 380 -13.58 13.93 17.97
C ASN A 380 -14.64 13.49 16.95
N GLY A 381 -15.25 12.31 17.08
CA GLY A 381 -16.20 11.87 16.05
C GLY A 381 -16.26 10.39 15.78
N GLY A 382 -15.19 9.66 16.06
CA GLY A 382 -14.90 8.40 15.39
C GLY A 382 -14.59 8.58 13.90
N ALA A 383 -14.13 7.51 13.25
CA ALA A 383 -13.80 7.51 11.82
C ALA A 383 -14.50 6.38 11.08
N GLY A 384 -14.79 6.61 9.79
CA GLY A 384 -15.37 5.59 8.93
C GLY A 384 -15.12 5.76 7.44
N LEU A 385 -15.18 4.63 6.73
CA LEU A 385 -15.13 4.53 5.28
C LEU A 385 -16.55 4.28 4.74
N VAL A 386 -16.98 5.13 3.81
CA VAL A 386 -18.12 4.85 2.94
C VAL A 386 -17.59 4.39 1.60
N GLU A 387 -17.63 3.09 1.35
CA GLU A 387 -17.20 2.50 0.08
C GLU A 387 -18.34 2.55 -0.94
N VAL A 388 -18.17 3.35 -2.00
CA VAL A 388 -19.08 3.43 -3.12
C VAL A 388 -18.85 2.26 -4.05
N ARG A 389 -19.91 1.49 -4.29
CA ARG A 389 -19.90 0.28 -5.11
C ARG A 389 -20.84 0.47 -6.29
N PRO A 390 -20.37 0.30 -7.53
CA PRO A 390 -21.22 0.46 -8.70
C PRO A 390 -22.31 -0.61 -8.78
N CYS A 391 -23.23 -0.40 -9.73
CA CYS A 391 -24.36 -1.27 -10.00
C CYS A 391 -23.97 -2.74 -10.00
N ARG A 392 -24.70 -3.56 -9.26
CA ARG A 392 -24.53 -5.02 -9.16
C ARG A 392 -23.28 -5.50 -8.41
N TRP A 393 -22.29 -4.64 -8.16
CA TRP A 393 -21.08 -5.07 -7.45
C TRP A 393 -21.37 -5.48 -6.00
N GLY A 394 -22.14 -4.67 -5.30
CA GLY A 394 -22.53 -4.91 -3.91
C GLY A 394 -23.65 -5.93 -3.70
N SER A 395 -24.40 -6.25 -4.75
CA SER A 395 -25.57 -7.13 -4.74
C SER A 395 -25.28 -8.49 -5.40
N GLU A 396 -25.02 -8.52 -6.70
CA GLU A 396 -24.76 -9.77 -7.44
C GLU A 396 -23.39 -10.38 -7.11
N HIS A 397 -22.37 -9.53 -6.93
CA HIS A 397 -20.99 -9.92 -6.64
C HIS A 397 -20.56 -9.66 -5.19
N ALA A 398 -21.52 -9.64 -4.27
CA ALA A 398 -21.34 -9.28 -2.88
C ALA A 398 -20.25 -10.09 -2.14
N SER A 399 -20.10 -11.38 -2.46
CA SER A 399 -19.04 -12.23 -1.91
C SER A 399 -17.63 -11.76 -2.29
N ARG A 400 -17.47 -11.10 -3.45
CA ARG A 400 -16.21 -10.44 -3.85
C ARG A 400 -16.05 -9.08 -3.20
N ALA A 401 -17.15 -8.34 -3.06
CA ALA A 401 -17.14 -7.01 -2.47
C ALA A 401 -16.73 -7.04 -0.97
N ASP A 402 -17.17 -8.05 -0.22
CA ASP A 402 -16.93 -8.15 1.23
C ASP A 402 -16.14 -9.37 1.67
N GLY A 403 -16.28 -10.49 0.97
CA GLY A 403 -15.84 -11.79 1.48
C GLY A 403 -14.38 -12.14 1.18
N ALA A 404 -13.70 -11.38 0.32
CA ALA A 404 -12.28 -11.59 0.07
C ALA A 404 -11.44 -11.15 1.27
N ALA A 405 -10.36 -11.87 1.58
CA ALA A 405 -9.46 -11.50 2.68
C ALA A 405 -8.96 -10.06 2.56
N GLU A 406 -8.82 -9.51 1.36
CA GLU A 406 -8.38 -8.12 1.13
C GLU A 406 -9.53 -7.11 0.96
N ALA A 407 -10.78 -7.52 1.14
CA ALA A 407 -11.92 -6.62 1.08
C ALA A 407 -11.86 -5.60 2.24
N MET A 408 -12.19 -4.34 1.96
CA MET A 408 -12.14 -3.28 2.97
C MET A 408 -13.05 -3.59 4.16
N ALA A 409 -14.26 -4.12 3.90
CA ALA A 409 -15.18 -4.56 4.93
C ALA A 409 -14.53 -5.58 5.88
N ALA A 410 -13.98 -6.67 5.32
CA ALA A 410 -13.32 -7.72 6.10
C ALA A 410 -12.15 -7.19 6.93
N GLN A 411 -11.35 -6.26 6.39
CA GLN A 411 -10.19 -5.73 7.09
C GLN A 411 -10.53 -4.71 8.19
N LEU A 412 -11.50 -3.83 7.95
CA LEU A 412 -11.90 -2.80 8.90
C LEU A 412 -12.77 -3.35 10.04
N GLN A 413 -13.52 -4.43 9.80
CA GLN A 413 -14.35 -5.09 10.82
C GLN A 413 -13.55 -5.99 11.79
N ARG A 414 -12.23 -6.15 11.61
CA ARG A 414 -11.38 -6.95 12.51
C ARG A 414 -11.33 -6.39 13.93
N ASP A 415 -11.51 -5.08 14.08
CA ASP A 415 -11.43 -4.40 15.37
C ASP A 415 -12.42 -3.23 15.55
N ASP A 416 -13.15 -2.86 14.49
CA ASP A 416 -14.15 -1.79 14.45
C ASP A 416 -13.60 -0.39 14.79
N THR A 417 -12.27 -0.20 14.73
CA THR A 417 -11.63 1.10 15.01
C THR A 417 -12.01 2.14 13.95
N ILE A 418 -11.95 1.72 12.68
CA ILE A 418 -12.45 2.48 11.54
C ILE A 418 -13.70 1.78 11.05
N ARG A 419 -14.83 2.49 11.04
CA ARG A 419 -16.15 1.91 10.77
C ARG A 419 -16.38 1.78 9.29
N PHE A 420 -16.72 0.58 8.84
CA PHE A 420 -17.04 0.32 7.44
C PHE A 420 -18.54 0.54 7.16
N PHE A 421 -18.81 1.14 6.01
CA PHE A 421 -20.14 1.29 5.42
C PHE A 421 -20.08 1.07 3.90
N ALA A 422 -21.03 0.32 3.35
CA ALA A 422 -21.14 0.12 1.91
C ALA A 422 -22.27 0.97 1.33
N TYR A 423 -21.97 1.72 0.27
CA TYR A 423 -22.95 2.44 -0.53
C TYR A 423 -23.06 1.77 -1.90
N ASN A 424 -24.00 0.84 -2.02
CA ASN A 424 -24.24 0.05 -3.22
C ASN A 424 -25.19 0.81 -4.14
N VAL A 425 -24.72 1.25 -5.29
CA VAL A 425 -25.56 1.88 -6.30
C VAL A 425 -26.40 0.78 -6.95
N GLU A 426 -27.72 0.89 -6.96
CA GLU A 426 -28.62 -0.08 -7.62
C GLU A 426 -29.53 0.57 -8.67
N ASP A 427 -29.66 1.89 -8.63
CA ASP A 427 -30.27 2.67 -9.71
C ASP A 427 -29.34 2.73 -10.93
N ALA A 428 -29.71 2.02 -11.98
CA ALA A 428 -28.97 1.93 -13.24
C ALA A 428 -28.71 3.30 -13.89
N SER A 429 -29.56 4.32 -13.64
CA SER A 429 -29.33 5.67 -14.18
C SER A 429 -28.10 6.37 -13.60
N GLN A 430 -27.60 5.89 -12.47
CA GLN A 430 -26.38 6.38 -11.82
C GLN A 430 -25.12 5.65 -12.28
N CYS A 431 -25.21 4.61 -13.12
CA CYS A 431 -24.07 3.81 -13.54
C CYS A 431 -23.77 4.01 -15.03
N SER A 432 -22.49 4.11 -15.37
CA SER A 432 -22.02 4.17 -16.74
C SER A 432 -20.93 3.12 -16.96
N PRO A 433 -20.90 2.44 -18.12
CA PRO A 433 -19.87 1.44 -18.39
C PRO A 433 -18.46 2.04 -18.31
N PRO A 434 -17.44 1.24 -17.95
CA PRO A 434 -16.05 1.71 -17.95
C PRO A 434 -15.58 2.09 -19.36
N ASP A 435 -14.69 3.06 -19.46
CA ASP A 435 -14.20 3.57 -20.76
C ASP A 435 -13.50 2.49 -21.62
N TYR A 436 -12.96 1.45 -21.00
CA TYR A 436 -12.28 0.34 -21.67
C TYR A 436 -13.20 -0.85 -22.05
N GLU A 437 -14.50 -0.78 -21.74
CA GLU A 437 -15.45 -1.90 -21.98
C GLU A 437 -15.35 -2.45 -23.40
N ARG A 438 -15.33 -1.56 -24.41
CA ARG A 438 -15.24 -1.96 -25.82
C ARG A 438 -13.97 -2.75 -26.13
N GLN A 439 -12.84 -2.37 -25.53
CA GLN A 439 -11.55 -3.03 -25.72
C GLN A 439 -11.55 -4.41 -25.07
N LEU A 440 -12.10 -4.52 -23.86
CA LEU A 440 -12.28 -5.80 -23.17
C LEU A 440 -13.20 -6.73 -23.98
N ALA A 441 -14.36 -6.24 -24.43
CA ALA A 441 -15.29 -7.01 -25.25
C ALA A 441 -14.63 -7.52 -26.55
N ALA A 442 -13.88 -6.67 -27.24
CA ALA A 442 -13.15 -7.05 -28.44
C ALA A 442 -12.08 -8.12 -28.16
N ALA A 443 -11.32 -7.98 -27.07
CA ALA A 443 -10.28 -8.94 -26.68
C ALA A 443 -10.85 -10.31 -26.27
N LEU A 444 -12.06 -10.34 -25.70
CA LEU A 444 -12.78 -11.57 -25.40
C LEU A 444 -13.29 -12.26 -26.67
N ALA A 445 -13.86 -11.48 -27.61
CA ALA A 445 -14.40 -12.01 -28.86
C ALA A 445 -13.32 -12.64 -29.76
N THR A 446 -12.10 -12.09 -29.74
CA THR A 446 -10.94 -12.63 -30.48
C THR A 446 -10.20 -13.74 -29.74
N GLY A 447 -10.58 -14.04 -28.49
CA GLY A 447 -9.84 -14.97 -27.63
C GLY A 447 -8.42 -14.51 -27.29
N GLN A 448 -8.11 -13.22 -27.44
CA GLN A 448 -6.82 -12.61 -27.09
C GLN A 448 -6.65 -12.51 -25.56
N MET A 449 -7.75 -12.37 -24.82
CA MET A 449 -7.76 -12.54 -23.37
C MET A 449 -7.92 -14.01 -23.01
N LYS A 450 -6.82 -14.75 -23.08
CA LYS A 450 -6.64 -16.01 -22.35
C LYS A 450 -5.68 -15.76 -21.19
N PRO A 451 -5.95 -16.29 -19.98
CA PRO A 451 -4.91 -16.37 -18.94
C PRO A 451 -3.66 -16.96 -19.60
N GLN A 452 -2.51 -16.29 -19.51
CA GLN A 452 -1.33 -16.71 -20.26
C GLN A 452 -0.99 -18.16 -19.91
N ALA A 453 -1.04 -19.02 -20.94
CA ALA A 453 -0.64 -20.41 -20.86
C ALA A 453 0.83 -20.52 -21.27
N THR A 454 1.74 -20.19 -20.37
CA THR A 454 3.17 -20.48 -20.54
C THR A 454 3.67 -21.05 -19.23
N ALA A 455 3.60 -22.37 -19.04
CA ALA A 455 4.66 -23.32 -19.40
C ALA A 455 5.98 -23.01 -18.67
N HIS A 456 6.06 -23.39 -17.39
CA HIS A 456 7.05 -24.32 -16.85
C HIS A 456 6.76 -24.59 -15.35
N ASN A 457 6.51 -25.87 -15.03
CA ASN A 457 6.49 -26.51 -13.70
C ASN A 457 5.38 -26.13 -12.69
N SER A 458 4.36 -27.01 -12.64
CA SER A 458 3.68 -27.57 -11.44
C SER A 458 3.18 -26.66 -10.29
N GLN A 459 3.22 -25.34 -10.38
CA GLN A 459 2.61 -24.45 -9.40
C GLN A 459 1.26 -23.94 -9.92
N LEU A 460 0.25 -23.93 -9.05
CA LEU A 460 -1.17 -23.79 -9.37
C LEU A 460 -1.46 -22.64 -10.36
N LYS A 461 -2.19 -22.99 -11.43
CA LYS A 461 -2.87 -22.06 -12.35
C LYS A 461 -3.62 -21.01 -11.53
N SER A 462 -3.14 -19.76 -11.46
CA SER A 462 -3.94 -18.70 -10.85
C SER A 462 -4.95 -18.20 -11.87
N SER A 463 -6.22 -18.55 -11.66
CA SER A 463 -7.33 -17.86 -12.33
C SER A 463 -7.21 -16.35 -12.12
N PRO A 464 -7.68 -15.53 -13.07
CA PRO A 464 -7.69 -14.10 -12.88
C PRO A 464 -8.43 -13.73 -11.59
N ARG A 465 -7.95 -12.66 -10.92
CA ARG A 465 -8.53 -12.19 -9.66
C ARG A 465 -10.03 -11.91 -9.79
N TYR A 466 -10.44 -11.47 -10.99
CA TYR A 466 -11.82 -11.20 -11.37
C TYR A 466 -12.11 -11.79 -12.76
N THR A 467 -13.31 -12.34 -12.94
CA THR A 467 -13.83 -12.70 -14.26
C THR A 467 -14.05 -11.43 -15.11
N PRO A 468 -14.12 -11.54 -16.45
CA PRO A 468 -14.38 -10.37 -17.29
C PRO A 468 -15.69 -9.64 -16.95
N GLU A 469 -16.73 -10.38 -16.56
CA GLU A 469 -17.99 -9.81 -16.09
C GLU A 469 -17.80 -9.04 -14.77
N GLU A 470 -17.14 -9.65 -13.77
CA GLU A 470 -16.82 -8.98 -12.51
C GLU A 470 -16.00 -7.70 -12.73
N LEU A 471 -15.11 -7.69 -13.74
CA LEU A 471 -14.37 -6.50 -14.13
C LEU A 471 -15.28 -5.39 -14.67
N LEU A 472 -16.16 -5.71 -15.62
CA LEU A 472 -17.06 -4.71 -16.21
C LEU A 472 -18.00 -4.12 -15.17
N VAL A 473 -18.46 -4.94 -14.22
CA VAL A 473 -19.35 -4.52 -13.14
C VAL A 473 -18.62 -3.69 -12.10
N ARG A 474 -17.47 -4.18 -11.58
CA ARG A 474 -16.71 -3.45 -10.57
C ARG A 474 -16.20 -2.12 -11.10
N ASP A 475 -15.90 -2.03 -12.40
CA ASP A 475 -15.10 -0.93 -12.91
C ASP A 475 -15.90 0.23 -13.53
N GLN A 476 -17.24 0.14 -13.47
CA GLN A 476 -18.17 1.18 -13.92
C GLN A 476 -17.89 2.53 -13.26
N HIS A 477 -18.15 3.58 -14.02
CA HIS A 477 -18.25 4.93 -13.47
C HIS A 477 -19.63 5.12 -12.83
N VAL A 478 -19.71 6.03 -11.87
CA VAL A 478 -20.95 6.36 -11.19
C VAL A 478 -21.20 7.87 -11.20
N THR A 479 -22.47 8.24 -11.32
CA THR A 479 -22.99 9.61 -11.17
C THR A 479 -23.98 9.57 -10.03
N LEU A 480 -23.53 9.85 -8.81
CA LEU A 480 -24.29 9.59 -7.60
C LEU A 480 -25.41 10.62 -7.43
N ARG A 481 -26.62 10.18 -7.08
CA ARG A 481 -27.68 11.08 -6.63
C ARG A 481 -27.25 11.71 -5.29
N PRO A 482 -27.10 13.04 -5.22
CA PRO A 482 -26.59 13.66 -4.00
C PRO A 482 -27.50 13.44 -2.79
N GLY A 483 -28.83 13.44 -2.97
CA GLY A 483 -29.79 13.20 -1.89
C GLY A 483 -29.60 11.83 -1.22
N THR A 484 -29.54 10.78 -2.03
CA THR A 484 -29.32 9.40 -1.55
C THR A 484 -27.95 9.22 -0.89
N LEU A 485 -26.87 9.81 -1.43
CA LEU A 485 -25.56 9.78 -0.77
C LEU A 485 -25.59 10.55 0.56
N MET A 486 -26.26 11.69 0.62
CA MET A 486 -26.42 12.47 1.87
C MET A 486 -27.17 11.67 2.95
N ALA A 487 -28.19 10.88 2.57
CA ALA A 487 -28.84 9.95 3.50
C ALA A 487 -27.84 8.93 4.07
N MET A 488 -26.93 8.40 3.23
CA MET A 488 -25.90 7.46 3.66
C MET A 488 -24.90 8.12 4.61
N LEU A 489 -24.48 9.35 4.32
CA LEU A 489 -23.58 10.12 5.18
C LEU A 489 -24.21 10.41 6.54
N ARG A 490 -25.50 10.76 6.60
CA ARG A 490 -26.24 10.93 7.86
C ARG A 490 -26.30 9.63 8.66
N HIS A 491 -26.62 8.52 7.99
CA HIS A 491 -26.66 7.20 8.63
C HIS A 491 -25.30 6.83 9.22
N ALA A 492 -24.22 6.93 8.42
CA ALA A 492 -22.87 6.65 8.87
C ALA A 492 -22.46 7.55 10.05
N ALA A 493 -22.69 8.87 9.93
CA ALA A 493 -22.40 9.86 10.96
C ALA A 493 -23.16 9.60 12.27
N SER A 494 -24.42 9.15 12.18
CA SER A 494 -25.23 8.79 13.36
C SER A 494 -24.62 7.65 14.17
N LEU A 495 -23.84 6.80 13.50
CA LEU A 495 -23.22 5.66 14.14
C LEU A 495 -21.84 6.01 14.66
N LEU A 496 -21.04 6.90 14.04
CA LEU A 496 -19.60 7.06 14.28
C LEU A 496 -19.15 7.28 15.74
N HIS A 497 -19.94 7.90 16.61
CA HIS A 497 -19.58 8.05 18.02
C HIS A 497 -19.90 6.81 18.85
N ASP A 498 -20.97 6.09 18.51
CA ASP A 498 -21.52 5.01 19.33
C ASP A 498 -21.10 3.65 18.78
N LYS A 499 -20.13 3.02 19.44
CA LYS A 499 -19.64 1.68 19.06
C LYS A 499 -20.73 0.63 19.21
N VAL A 500 -21.58 0.73 20.23
CA VAL A 500 -22.67 -0.22 20.48
C VAL A 500 -23.73 -0.09 19.39
N ALA A 501 -24.12 1.14 19.04
CA ALA A 501 -25.04 1.37 17.92
C ALA A 501 -24.48 0.86 16.60
N TYR A 502 -23.18 1.06 16.32
CA TYR A 502 -22.54 0.51 15.12
C TYR A 502 -22.57 -1.02 15.09
N GLN A 503 -22.21 -1.68 16.19
CA GLN A 503 -22.24 -3.14 16.29
C GLN A 503 -23.67 -3.69 16.18
N SER A 504 -24.63 -2.99 16.76
CA SER A 504 -26.06 -3.29 16.60
C SER A 504 -26.49 -3.15 15.14
N ALA A 505 -26.15 -2.04 14.47
CA ALA A 505 -26.42 -1.84 13.05
C ALA A 505 -25.77 -2.93 12.18
N ARG A 506 -24.54 -3.37 12.50
CA ARG A 506 -23.90 -4.52 11.84
C ARG A 506 -24.73 -5.80 12.00
N SER A 507 -25.11 -6.14 13.22
CA SER A 507 -25.91 -7.35 13.51
C SER A 507 -27.29 -7.32 12.84
N MET A 508 -27.85 -6.13 12.66
CA MET A 508 -29.13 -5.90 11.98
C MET A 508 -28.98 -5.71 10.47
N ASN A 509 -27.79 -5.93 9.89
CA ASN A 509 -27.57 -5.76 8.46
C ASN A 509 -27.91 -4.34 7.96
N ARG A 510 -27.54 -3.31 8.72
CA ARG A 510 -27.78 -1.89 8.40
C ARG A 510 -26.50 -1.14 8.03
N LEU A 511 -25.41 -1.83 7.71
CA LEU A 511 -24.17 -1.18 7.22
C LEU A 511 -24.10 -1.07 5.69
N HIS A 512 -25.01 -1.74 4.98
CA HIS A 512 -25.11 -1.66 3.53
C HIS A 512 -26.34 -0.82 3.17
N GLY A 513 -26.08 0.33 2.56
CA GLY A 513 -27.09 1.14 1.91
C GLY A 513 -27.16 0.81 0.42
N TYR A 514 -28.37 0.75 -0.12
CA TYR A 514 -28.67 0.51 -1.51
C TYR A 514 -29.33 1.77 -2.08
N ALA A 515 -28.64 2.43 -3.00
CA ALA A 515 -29.14 3.62 -3.67
C ALA A 515 -30.13 3.21 -4.75
N VAL A 516 -31.42 3.38 -4.45
CA VAL A 516 -32.55 3.04 -5.32
C VAL A 516 -33.26 4.33 -5.77
N PRO A 517 -34.12 4.30 -6.79
CA PRO A 517 -34.78 5.51 -7.30
C PRO A 517 -35.53 6.33 -6.24
N GLU A 518 -36.06 5.68 -5.20
CA GLU A 518 -36.85 6.27 -4.12
C GLU A 518 -36.03 6.82 -2.94
N GLY A 519 -34.72 6.51 -2.87
CA GLY A 519 -33.84 6.92 -1.78
C GLY A 519 -32.82 5.85 -1.39
N LEU A 520 -32.48 5.80 -0.09
CA LEU A 520 -31.51 4.84 0.44
C LEU A 520 -32.22 3.71 1.19
N LEU A 521 -32.09 2.48 0.71
CA LEU A 521 -32.59 1.29 1.40
C LEU A 521 -31.45 0.65 2.22
N LEU A 522 -31.63 0.45 3.52
CA LEU A 522 -30.65 -0.28 4.34
C LEU A 522 -31.01 -1.76 4.40
N GLY A 523 -30.04 -2.65 4.13
CA GLY A 523 -30.30 -4.09 4.09
C GLY A 523 -29.04 -4.96 4.14
N PRO A 524 -29.20 -6.30 4.09
CA PRO A 524 -28.08 -7.24 4.16
C PRO A 524 -27.17 -7.12 2.95
N LEU A 525 -25.91 -7.53 3.13
CA LEU A 525 -24.98 -7.73 2.02
C LEU A 525 -25.61 -8.65 0.95
N GLY A 526 -25.46 -8.29 -0.32
CA GLY A 526 -25.97 -9.12 -1.41
C GLY A 526 -27.47 -9.01 -1.65
N LEU A 527 -28.13 -7.96 -1.15
CA LEU A 527 -29.54 -7.70 -1.43
C LEU A 527 -29.72 -7.43 -2.93
N ARG A 528 -30.37 -8.37 -3.63
CA ARG A 528 -30.68 -8.25 -5.05
C ARG A 528 -32.03 -7.60 -5.24
N ASN A 529 -32.20 -6.87 -6.34
CA ASN A 529 -33.45 -6.17 -6.68
C ASN A 529 -33.90 -5.23 -5.56
N ALA A 530 -32.97 -4.50 -4.93
CA ALA A 530 -33.26 -3.64 -3.78
C ALA A 530 -34.43 -2.68 -4.05
N ALA A 531 -34.53 -2.12 -5.26
CA ALA A 531 -35.63 -1.23 -5.66
C ALA A 531 -37.03 -1.89 -5.57
N ALA A 532 -37.11 -3.21 -5.78
CA ALA A 532 -38.37 -3.96 -5.70
C ALA A 532 -38.69 -4.45 -4.28
N GLN A 533 -37.71 -4.43 -3.36
CA GLN A 533 -37.82 -5.00 -2.02
C GLN A 533 -37.88 -3.89 -0.95
N THR A 534 -38.89 -3.03 -1.01
CA THR A 534 -39.07 -1.97 0.00
C THR A 534 -39.80 -2.45 1.26
N SER A 535 -40.42 -3.64 1.24
CA SER A 535 -41.06 -4.23 2.42
C SER A 535 -40.04 -4.97 3.30
N GLY A 536 -40.03 -4.64 4.60
CA GLY A 536 -39.17 -5.30 5.59
C GLY A 536 -37.78 -4.69 5.77
N TYR A 537 -37.45 -3.65 5.00
CA TYR A 537 -36.19 -2.91 5.10
C TYR A 537 -36.45 -1.42 5.32
N GLU A 538 -35.48 -0.73 5.91
CA GLU A 538 -35.59 0.70 6.20
C GLU A 538 -35.27 1.51 4.95
N LEU A 539 -36.25 2.26 4.45
CA LEU A 539 -36.10 3.19 3.34
C LEU A 539 -36.01 4.63 3.86
N ILE A 540 -34.83 5.24 3.72
CA ILE A 540 -34.60 6.65 3.99
C ILE A 540 -34.86 7.42 2.69
N ARG A 541 -36.02 8.07 2.62
CA ARG A 541 -36.42 8.88 1.45
C ARG A 541 -35.61 10.18 1.40
N GLU A 542 -35.38 10.66 0.19
CA GLU A 542 -34.76 11.97 -0.03
C GLU A 542 -35.70 13.06 0.55
N THR A 543 -35.18 13.86 1.49
CA THR A 543 -35.88 14.98 2.13
C THR A 543 -35.31 16.31 1.70
#